data_AF-A0A6L9QB48-F1
#
_entry.id   AF-A0A6L9QB48-F1
#
_cell.length_a   1.000
_cell.length_b   1.000
_cell.length_c   1.000
_cell.angle_alpha   90.00
_cell.angle_beta   90.00
_cell.angle_gamma   90.00
#
_symmetry.space_group_name_H-M   'P 1'
#
loop_
_entity.id
_entity.type
_entity.pdbx_description
1 polymer ?
#
loop_
_entity_poly.entity_id
_entity_poly.type
_entity_poly.pdbx_seq_one_letter_code
_entity_poly.pdbx_strand_id
1 'polypeptide(L)'
;MAKNNEIVWCDGTCGLSPEEHAAQHPHPMTVLRAQMEAAVREQLPACAAPAVAEALVGEVLEQIAAHPSLTIRHYAPTKDAYDAACRALEEHRGRADAAEGIVEKVKRLHGKPRVDRAGSGCIQCGVLWPCPTALAVGITAPAGWKNT
;
A
#
# COMPACT_ATOMS: atom_id res chain seq x y z
N MET A 1 -29.87 10.83 -7.49
CA MET A 1 -30.72 10.40 -6.35
C MET A 1 -30.17 9.07 -5.85
N ALA A 2 -29.42 9.08 -4.76
CA ALA A 2 -28.87 7.88 -4.15
C ALA A 2 -30.00 7.10 -3.47
N LYS A 3 -30.15 5.81 -3.80
CA LYS A 3 -31.11 4.94 -3.12
C LYS A 3 -30.54 4.58 -1.76
N ASN A 4 -31.30 4.88 -0.70
CA ASN A 4 -30.95 4.57 0.68
C ASN A 4 -30.70 3.06 0.83
N ASN A 5 -29.57 2.71 1.46
CA ASN A 5 -29.29 1.39 2.01
C ASN A 5 -30.20 1.14 3.22
N GLU A 6 -31.48 0.89 3.00
CA GLU A 6 -32.32 0.30 4.02
C GLU A 6 -31.87 -1.15 4.22
N ILE A 7 -31.26 -1.41 5.39
CA ILE A 7 -31.00 -2.77 5.86
C ILE A 7 -32.37 -3.37 6.19
N VAL A 8 -32.92 -4.14 5.26
CA VAL A 8 -34.14 -4.93 5.49
C VAL A 8 -33.76 -6.08 6.42
N TRP A 9 -34.16 -5.98 7.69
CA TRP A 9 -34.11 -7.11 8.61
C TRP A 9 -35.25 -8.06 8.22
N CYS A 10 -34.92 -9.30 7.89
CA CYS A 10 -35.91 -10.32 7.54
C CYS A 10 -36.32 -11.04 8.83
N ASP A 11 -37.60 -10.90 9.23
CA ASP A 11 -38.16 -11.39 10.50
C ASP A 11 -38.35 -12.92 10.55
N GLY A 12 -37.69 -13.68 9.67
CA GLY A 12 -37.74 -15.15 9.65
C GLY A 12 -39.04 -15.76 9.11
N THR A 13 -39.93 -14.97 8.50
CA THR A 13 -41.22 -15.43 7.97
C THR A 13 -41.24 -15.69 6.45
N CYS A 14 -40.08 -15.63 5.79
CA CYS A 14 -39.97 -15.67 4.32
C CYS A 14 -40.27 -17.05 3.69
N GLY A 15 -40.51 -18.10 4.48
CA GLY A 15 -40.90 -19.44 3.98
C GLY A 15 -39.80 -20.18 3.21
N LEU A 16 -38.59 -19.62 3.15
CA LEU A 16 -37.43 -20.20 2.50
C LEU A 16 -36.69 -21.14 3.45
N SER A 17 -36.09 -22.20 2.91
CA SER A 17 -35.15 -23.01 3.68
C SER A 17 -33.91 -22.18 4.07
N PRO A 18 -33.18 -22.55 5.14
CA PRO A 18 -31.99 -21.83 5.57
C PRO A 18 -30.92 -21.65 4.47
N GLU A 19 -30.81 -22.62 3.57
CA GLU A 19 -29.87 -22.57 2.44
C GLU A 19 -30.34 -21.59 1.34
N GLU A 20 -31.63 -21.58 1.03
CA GLU A 20 -32.22 -20.62 0.07
C GLU A 20 -32.17 -19.18 0.59
N HIS A 21 -32.36 -19.00 1.90
CA HIS A 21 -32.27 -17.70 2.54
C HIS A 21 -30.84 -17.16 2.55
N ALA A 22 -29.85 -18.01 2.83
CA ALA A 22 -28.43 -17.64 2.78
C ALA A 22 -27.95 -17.30 1.34
N ALA A 23 -28.55 -17.93 0.32
CA ALA A 23 -28.26 -17.64 -1.08
C ALA A 23 -28.87 -16.29 -1.54
N GLN A 24 -30.08 -15.95 -1.09
CA GLN A 24 -30.77 -14.71 -1.48
C GLN A 24 -30.35 -13.50 -0.64
N HIS A 25 -29.96 -13.71 0.62
CA HIS A 25 -29.53 -12.67 1.55
C HIS A 25 -28.16 -13.02 2.12
N PRO A 26 -27.10 -12.94 1.29
CA PRO A 26 -25.75 -13.23 1.76
C PRO A 26 -25.40 -12.27 2.91
N HIS A 27 -24.82 -12.82 3.97
CA HIS A 27 -24.48 -12.06 5.16
C HIS A 27 -23.65 -10.83 4.77
N PRO A 28 -23.92 -9.64 5.34
CA PRO A 28 -23.27 -8.39 4.93
C PRO A 28 -21.73 -8.47 5.01
N MET A 29 -21.18 -9.26 5.93
CA MET A 29 -19.73 -9.53 6.02
C MET A 29 -19.18 -10.34 4.84
N THR A 30 -19.95 -11.26 4.26
CA THR A 30 -19.55 -12.05 3.09
C THR A 30 -19.52 -11.18 1.84
N VAL A 31 -20.50 -10.28 1.70
CA VAL A 31 -20.56 -9.30 0.62
C VAL A 31 -19.42 -8.30 0.72
N LEU A 32 -19.16 -7.76 1.91
CA LEU A 32 -18.07 -6.81 2.15
C LEU A 32 -16.70 -7.44 1.86
N ARG A 33 -16.50 -8.70 2.28
CA ARG A 33 -15.27 -9.44 1.98
C ARG A 33 -15.06 -9.61 0.48
N ALA A 34 -16.09 -10.02 -0.26
CA ALA A 34 -16.01 -10.17 -1.71
C ALA A 34 -15.74 -8.84 -2.42
N GLN A 35 -16.32 -7.74 -1.94
CA GLN A 35 -16.07 -6.39 -2.46
C GLN A 35 -14.64 -5.91 -2.20
N MET A 36 -14.11 -6.18 -1.00
CA MET A 36 -12.71 -5.85 -0.66
C MET A 36 -11.73 -6.68 -1.48
N GLU A 37 -11.97 -7.98 -1.64
CA GLU A 37 -11.14 -8.87 -2.46
C GLU A 37 -11.13 -8.44 -3.94
N ALA A 38 -12.26 -7.98 -4.48
CA ALA A 38 -12.35 -7.44 -5.83
C ALA A 38 -11.58 -6.10 -5.98
N ALA A 39 -11.73 -5.18 -5.03
CA ALA A 39 -11.03 -3.89 -5.04
C ALA A 39 -9.51 -4.04 -4.93
N VAL A 40 -9.03 -4.97 -4.10
CA VAL A 40 -7.60 -5.31 -3.98
C VAL A 40 -7.07 -5.87 -5.30
N ARG A 41 -7.84 -6.76 -5.95
CA ARG A 41 -7.46 -7.34 -7.24
C ARG A 41 -7.41 -6.31 -8.38
N GLU A 42 -8.29 -5.32 -8.36
CA GLU A 42 -8.34 -4.26 -9.38
C GLU A 42 -7.23 -3.20 -9.17
N GLN A 43 -6.78 -2.98 -7.94
CA GLN A 43 -5.80 -1.94 -7.59
C GLN A 43 -4.35 -2.42 -7.53
N LEU A 44 -4.08 -3.72 -7.67
CA LEU A 44 -2.71 -4.25 -7.72
C LEU A 44 -2.08 -3.97 -9.10
N PRO A 45 -1.08 -3.07 -9.21
CA PRO A 45 -0.41 -2.81 -10.47
C PRO A 45 0.44 -4.01 -10.91
N ALA A 46 0.43 -4.32 -12.20
CA ALA A 46 1.18 -5.40 -12.84
C ALA A 46 2.70 -5.16 -12.95
N CYS A 47 3.31 -4.43 -11.99
CA CYS A 47 4.71 -4.03 -12.06
C CYS A 47 5.53 -4.63 -10.91
N ALA A 48 6.48 -5.50 -11.32
CA ALA A 48 7.60 -6.10 -10.58
C ALA A 48 7.32 -7.40 -9.80
N ALA A 49 7.89 -8.51 -10.34
CA ALA A 49 8.05 -9.84 -9.74
C ALA A 49 6.95 -10.26 -8.74
N PRO A 50 5.73 -10.56 -9.22
CA PRO A 50 4.55 -10.81 -8.38
C PRO A 50 4.80 -11.89 -7.31
N ALA A 51 5.63 -12.89 -7.61
CA ALA A 51 5.94 -13.97 -6.68
C ALA A 51 6.73 -13.53 -5.43
N VAL A 52 7.61 -12.53 -5.53
CA VAL A 52 8.41 -12.07 -4.37
C VAL A 52 7.59 -11.13 -3.50
N ALA A 53 6.77 -10.27 -4.11
CA ALA A 53 5.82 -9.42 -3.40
C ALA A 53 4.76 -10.26 -2.68
N GLU A 54 4.23 -11.29 -3.33
CA GLU A 54 3.23 -12.20 -2.75
C GLU A 54 3.80 -13.04 -1.60
N ALA A 55 5.05 -13.52 -1.72
CA ALA A 55 5.75 -14.21 -0.64
C ALA A 55 6.00 -13.29 0.58
N LEU A 56 6.46 -12.06 0.36
CA LEU A 56 6.66 -11.07 1.43
C LEU A 56 5.34 -10.66 2.10
N VAL A 57 4.28 -10.47 1.32
CA VAL A 57 2.94 -10.18 1.86
C VAL A 57 2.44 -11.37 2.69
N GLY A 58 2.62 -12.60 2.20
CA GLY A 58 2.27 -13.82 2.94
C GLY A 58 3.02 -13.92 4.27
N GLU A 59 4.34 -13.71 4.27
CA GLU A 59 5.17 -13.77 5.47
C GLU A 59 4.77 -12.69 6.50
N VAL A 60 4.51 -11.45 6.04
CA VAL A 60 4.05 -10.37 6.92
C VAL A 60 2.67 -10.68 7.51
N LEU A 61 1.75 -11.24 6.72
CA LEU A 61 0.42 -11.63 7.21
C LEU A 61 0.51 -12.77 8.23
N GLU A 62 1.38 -13.76 8.03
CA GLU A 62 1.64 -14.82 8.99
C GLU A 62 2.25 -14.28 10.30
N GLN A 63 3.18 -13.33 10.21
CA GLN A 63 3.76 -12.67 11.39
C GLN A 63 2.73 -11.85 12.17
N ILE A 64 1.83 -11.14 11.47
CA ILE A 64 0.72 -10.41 12.11
C ILE A 64 -0.25 -11.40 12.76
N ALA A 65 -0.59 -12.51 12.09
CA ALA A 65 -1.48 -13.54 12.61
C ALA A 65 -0.89 -14.29 13.83
N ALA A 66 0.43 -14.42 13.90
CA ALA A 66 1.15 -14.99 15.02
C ALA A 66 1.51 -13.96 16.11
N HIS A 67 1.20 -12.67 15.90
CA HIS A 67 1.63 -11.62 16.80
C HIS A 67 0.95 -11.76 18.18
N PRO A 68 1.71 -11.73 19.30
CA PRO A 68 1.18 -11.97 20.65
C PRO A 68 0.17 -10.92 21.14
N SER A 69 -0.02 -9.82 20.41
CA SER A 69 -1.14 -8.90 20.66
C SER A 69 -2.51 -9.50 20.33
N LEU A 70 -2.59 -10.54 19.49
CA LEU A 70 -3.83 -11.27 19.20
C LEU A 70 -4.27 -12.17 20.36
N THR A 71 -3.33 -12.56 21.23
CA THR A 71 -3.63 -13.26 22.49
C THR A 71 -4.28 -12.35 23.54
N ILE A 72 -4.27 -11.02 23.33
CA ILE A 72 -4.98 -10.05 24.18
C ILE A 72 -6.47 -10.04 23.78
N ARG A 73 -7.18 -11.13 24.08
CA ARG A 73 -8.62 -11.31 23.83
C ARG A 73 -9.54 -10.43 24.72
N HIS A 74 -9.02 -9.39 25.37
CA HIS A 74 -9.74 -8.67 26.43
C HIS A 74 -9.93 -7.16 26.21
N TYR A 75 -9.45 -6.60 25.10
CA TYR A 75 -9.89 -5.29 24.67
C TYR A 75 -10.74 -5.46 23.43
N ALA A 76 -12.07 -5.46 23.59
CA ALA A 76 -12.92 -5.06 22.48
C ALA A 76 -12.55 -3.58 22.21
N PRO A 77 -11.86 -3.26 21.11
CA PRO A 77 -11.53 -1.87 20.84
C PRO A 77 -12.86 -1.13 20.74
N THR A 78 -13.02 -0.05 21.52
CA THR A 78 -14.19 0.80 21.33
C THR A 78 -14.16 1.34 19.91
N LYS A 79 -15.33 1.66 19.36
CA LYS A 79 -15.42 2.33 18.06
C LYS A 79 -14.46 3.54 17.99
N ASP A 80 -14.33 4.28 19.09
CA ASP A 80 -13.41 5.41 19.20
C ASP A 80 -11.94 5.03 19.06
N ALA A 81 -11.52 3.90 19.63
CA ALA A 81 -10.15 3.39 19.51
C ALA A 81 -9.86 2.94 18.07
N TYR A 82 -10.83 2.30 17.41
CA TYR A 82 -10.74 1.94 16.00
C TYR A 82 -10.64 3.18 15.10
N ASP A 83 -11.54 4.15 15.28
CA ASP A 83 -11.55 5.40 14.52
C ASP A 83 -10.25 6.20 14.71
N ALA A 84 -9.68 6.19 15.92
CA ALA A 84 -8.38 6.82 16.20
C ALA A 84 -7.23 6.11 15.49
N ALA A 85 -7.22 4.77 15.46
CA ALA A 85 -6.23 3.99 14.74
C ALA A 85 -6.31 4.24 13.22
N CYS A 86 -7.52 4.29 12.66
CA CYS A 86 -7.73 4.61 11.24
C CYS A 86 -7.17 6.00 10.89
N ARG A 87 -7.49 7.03 11.68
CA ARG A 87 -6.94 8.39 11.45
C ARG A 87 -5.42 8.43 11.52
N ALA A 88 -4.81 7.71 12.47
CA ALA A 88 -3.35 7.64 12.57
C ALA A 88 -2.74 6.99 11.32
N LEU A 89 -3.32 5.89 10.83
CA LEU A 89 -2.86 5.21 9.61
C LEU A 89 -2.99 6.11 8.37
N GLU A 90 -4.09 6.87 8.24
CA GLU A 90 -4.27 7.85 7.17
C GLU A 90 -3.20 8.95 7.22
N GLU A 91 -2.89 9.46 8.41
CA GLU A 91 -1.82 10.44 8.60
C GLU A 91 -0.43 9.88 8.25
N HIS A 92 -0.15 8.64 8.65
CA HIS A 92 1.09 7.94 8.28
C HIS A 92 1.19 7.75 6.77
N ARG A 93 0.09 7.38 6.10
CA ARG A 93 0.04 7.28 4.64
C ARG A 93 0.32 8.63 3.98
N GLY A 94 -0.34 9.71 4.43
CA GLY A 94 -0.11 11.04 3.88
C GLY A 94 1.35 11.50 4.01
N ARG A 95 2.01 11.17 5.13
CA ARG A 95 3.46 11.41 5.31
C ARG A 95 4.32 10.56 4.37
N ALA A 96 3.97 9.29 4.17
CA ALA A 96 4.69 8.40 3.25
C ALA A 96 4.61 8.92 1.81
N ASP A 97 3.40 9.26 1.33
CA ASP A 97 3.17 9.79 -0.01
C ASP A 97 3.96 11.11 -0.24
N ALA A 98 3.98 11.99 0.78
CA ALA A 98 4.77 13.23 0.72
C ALA A 98 6.29 12.96 0.65
N ALA A 99 6.78 11.99 1.41
CA ALA A 99 8.19 11.60 1.40
C ALA A 99 8.58 10.99 0.05
N GLU A 100 7.74 10.14 -0.53
CA GLU A 100 7.93 9.59 -1.88
C GLU A 100 8.02 10.70 -2.93
N GLY A 101 7.12 11.69 -2.86
CA GLY A 101 7.17 12.86 -3.75
C GLY A 101 8.48 13.66 -3.64
N ILE A 102 9.03 13.80 -2.42
CA ILE A 102 10.33 14.44 -2.20
C ILE A 102 11.46 13.60 -2.80
N VAL A 103 11.47 12.29 -2.56
CA VAL A 103 12.49 11.38 -3.10
C VAL A 103 12.48 11.40 -4.63
N GLU A 104 11.30 11.40 -5.25
CA GLU A 104 11.15 11.46 -6.71
C GLU A 104 11.66 12.80 -7.27
N LYS A 105 11.42 13.90 -6.55
CA LYS A 105 11.99 15.21 -6.92
C LYS A 105 13.52 15.19 -6.82
N VAL A 106 14.09 14.60 -5.77
CA VAL A 106 15.54 14.47 -5.59
C VAL A 106 16.15 13.61 -6.70
N LYS A 107 15.54 12.46 -7.03
CA LYS A 107 15.96 11.60 -8.15
C LYS A 107 16.00 12.34 -9.48
N ARG A 108 15.03 13.23 -9.74
CA ARG A 108 15.01 14.04 -10.96
C ARG A 108 16.14 15.06 -11.03
N LEU A 109 16.41 15.75 -9.92
CA LEU A 109 17.46 16.78 -9.84
C LEU A 109 18.86 16.17 -9.87
N HIS A 110 19.04 15.09 -9.12
CA HIS A 110 20.26 14.29 -9.05
C HIS A 110 20.08 13.02 -9.87
N GLY A 111 19.59 13.16 -11.11
CA GLY A 111 19.34 12.03 -12.01
C GLY A 111 20.38 11.86 -13.09
N LYS A 112 21.13 12.92 -13.37
CA LYS A 112 21.99 12.99 -14.55
C LYS A 112 23.34 13.63 -14.22
N PRO A 113 24.42 13.11 -14.81
CA PRO A 113 25.66 13.86 -14.87
C PRO A 113 25.49 15.09 -15.77
N ARG A 114 26.38 16.06 -15.62
CA ARG A 114 26.62 17.03 -16.69
C ARG A 114 27.22 16.29 -17.89
N VAL A 115 27.15 16.91 -19.06
CA VAL A 115 27.64 16.32 -20.33
C VAL A 115 28.58 17.27 -21.07
N ASP A 116 28.96 18.36 -20.43
CA ASP A 116 29.85 19.39 -20.97
C ASP A 116 31.31 18.93 -21.06
N ARG A 117 31.73 17.99 -20.20
CA ARG A 117 33.08 17.40 -20.22
C ARG A 117 33.10 15.96 -19.67
N ALA A 118 34.15 15.20 -19.98
CA ALA A 118 34.40 13.90 -19.35
C ALA A 118 34.71 14.08 -17.85
N GLY A 119 34.29 13.13 -17.00
CA GLY A 119 34.39 13.24 -15.54
C GLY A 119 33.55 14.37 -14.94
N SER A 120 32.56 14.88 -15.68
CA SER A 120 31.74 15.99 -15.20
C SER A 120 30.84 15.58 -14.04
N GLY A 121 30.65 16.53 -13.12
CA GLY A 121 29.88 16.30 -11.91
C GLY A 121 28.37 16.24 -12.16
N CYS A 122 27.61 16.00 -11.10
CA CYS A 122 26.17 16.14 -11.07
C CYS A 122 25.73 17.52 -11.58
N ILE A 123 24.63 17.57 -12.34
CA ILE A 123 24.05 18.83 -12.82
C ILE A 123 23.74 19.79 -11.66
N GLN A 124 23.22 19.25 -10.56
CA GLN A 124 22.73 20.02 -9.43
C GLN A 124 23.82 20.43 -8.43
N CYS A 125 24.69 19.50 -8.02
CA CYS A 125 25.69 19.79 -6.98
C CYS A 125 27.12 19.96 -7.52
N GLY A 126 27.40 19.68 -8.80
CA GLY A 126 28.74 19.81 -9.38
C GLY A 126 29.78 18.80 -8.90
N VAL A 127 29.45 17.97 -7.91
CA VAL A 127 30.28 16.87 -7.39
C VAL A 127 30.40 15.76 -8.43
N LEU A 128 31.56 15.12 -8.54
CA LEU A 128 31.81 13.99 -9.44
C LEU A 128 30.63 13.01 -9.46
N TRP A 129 30.18 12.65 -10.66
CA TRP A 129 29.04 11.78 -10.83
C TRP A 129 29.44 10.29 -10.75
N PRO A 130 28.67 9.42 -10.07
CA PRO A 130 27.46 9.69 -9.29
C PRO A 130 27.78 10.40 -7.97
N CYS A 131 27.04 11.47 -7.68
CA CYS A 131 27.23 12.21 -6.42
C CYS A 131 26.63 11.44 -5.22
N PRO A 132 27.04 11.73 -3.97
CA PRO A 132 26.52 11.04 -2.78
C PRO A 132 24.99 11.04 -2.69
N THR A 133 24.33 12.13 -3.09
CA THR A 133 22.87 12.22 -3.11
C THR A 133 22.24 11.28 -4.13
N ALA A 134 22.84 11.15 -5.32
CA ALA A 134 22.37 10.22 -6.36
C ALA A 134 22.48 8.77 -5.87
N LEU A 135 23.62 8.42 -5.24
CA LEU A 135 23.82 7.10 -4.64
C LEU A 135 22.80 6.79 -3.54
N ALA A 136 22.53 7.75 -2.65
CA ALA A 136 21.57 7.58 -1.56
C ALA A 136 20.14 7.30 -2.03
N VAL A 137 19.75 7.79 -3.22
CA VAL A 137 18.44 7.51 -3.83
C VAL A 137 18.46 6.37 -4.86
N GLY A 138 19.55 5.58 -4.88
CA GLY A 138 19.67 4.39 -5.71
C GLY A 138 20.03 4.65 -7.18
N ILE A 139 20.53 5.83 -7.53
CA ILE A 139 20.97 6.17 -8.89
C ILE A 139 22.46 5.85 -9.03
N THR A 140 22.76 4.96 -9.98
CA THR A 140 24.12 4.51 -10.27
C THR A 140 24.63 5.09 -11.60
N ALA A 141 25.94 4.99 -11.80
CA ALA A 141 26.55 5.44 -13.05
C ALA A 141 26.06 4.56 -14.23
N PRO A 142 25.75 5.15 -15.40
CA PRO A 142 25.42 4.37 -16.59
C PRO A 142 26.61 3.52 -17.03
N ALA A 143 26.33 2.39 -17.69
CA ALA A 143 27.37 1.50 -18.21
C ALA A 143 28.31 2.27 -19.16
N GLY A 144 29.62 2.19 -18.90
CA GLY A 144 30.64 2.90 -19.68
C GLY A 144 31.01 4.30 -19.16
N TRP A 145 30.39 4.76 -18.06
CA TRP A 145 30.82 5.98 -17.38
C TRP A 145 32.23 5.82 -16.81
N LYS A 146 33.16 6.70 -17.22
CA LYS A 146 34.55 6.70 -16.74
C LYS A 146 34.81 7.97 -15.93
N ASN A 147 35.16 7.78 -14.66
CA ASN A 147 35.72 8.82 -13.81
C ASN A 147 37.20 8.99 -14.20
N THR A 148 37.45 9.69 -15.30
CA THR A 148 38.80 10.14 -15.68
C THR A 148 39.17 11.40 -14.93
#